data_AF-A0AAN0NJ64-F1
#
_entry.id   AF-A0AAN0NJ64-F1
#
_cell.length_a   1.000
_cell.length_b   1.000
_cell.length_c   1.000
_cell.angle_alpha   90.00
_cell.angle_beta   90.00
_cell.angle_gamma   90.00
#
_symmetry.space_group_name_H-M   'P 1'
#
loop_
_entity.id
_entity.type
_entity.pdbx_description
1 polymer ?
#
loop_
_entity_poly.entity_id
_entity_poly.type
_entity_poly.pdbx_seq_one_letter_code
_entity_poly.pdbx_strand_id
1 'polypeptide(L)'
;MAIANFMKSGIALGLCAQLLIATTTASVAQAQMLGTDAMISKYAQHSDRAFLMDELQRAEVQSELIGLGVDPTEAEARLAALSDAEVASIMVQMENDSAGGDIVGTLFTVFVILLVTDILCLTRIFSFTRCAR
;
A
#
# COMPACT_ATOMS: atom_id res chain seq x y z
N MET A 1 58.54 9.45 47.33
CA MET A 1 58.24 9.45 45.88
C MET A 1 57.42 8.25 45.38
N ALA A 2 57.29 7.15 46.16
CA ALA A 2 56.53 5.95 45.72
C ALA A 2 55.00 6.05 45.88
N ILE A 3 54.51 6.81 46.87
CA ILE A 3 53.06 6.93 47.19
C ILE A 3 52.31 7.75 46.10
N ALA A 4 52.97 8.75 45.52
CA ALA A 4 52.38 9.59 44.47
C ALA A 4 52.15 8.82 43.15
N ASN A 5 53.01 7.87 42.80
CA ASN A 5 52.84 7.03 41.60
C ASN A 5 51.72 6.01 41.76
N PHE A 6 51.53 5.45 42.97
CA PHE A 6 50.45 4.50 43.23
C PHE A 6 49.06 5.17 43.14
N MET A 7 48.96 6.41 43.62
CA MET A 7 47.74 7.21 43.53
C MET A 7 47.44 7.67 42.08
N LYS A 8 48.47 7.96 41.29
CA LYS A 8 48.34 8.36 39.88
C LYS A 8 47.90 7.20 38.98
N SER A 9 48.39 5.98 39.22
CA SER A 9 47.93 4.77 38.52
C SER A 9 46.48 4.41 38.84
N GLY A 10 46.03 4.59 40.09
CA GLY A 10 44.63 4.37 40.47
C GLY A 10 43.66 5.34 39.77
N ILE A 11 44.04 6.62 39.68
CA ILE A 11 43.24 7.64 38.99
C ILE A 11 43.20 7.39 37.47
N ALA A 12 44.33 7.03 36.86
CA ALA A 12 44.40 6.71 35.44
C ALA A 12 43.55 5.49 35.07
N LEU A 13 43.56 4.45 35.92
CA LEU A 13 42.79 3.23 35.69
C LEU A 13 41.28 3.46 35.85
N GLY A 14 40.90 4.33 36.80
CA GLY A 14 39.51 4.80 36.94
C GLY A 14 39.02 5.61 35.73
N LEU A 15 39.85 6.50 35.20
CA LEU A 15 39.50 7.30 34.02
C LEU A 15 39.36 6.45 32.75
N CYS A 16 40.24 5.45 32.56
CA CYS A 16 40.13 4.48 31.48
C CYS A 16 38.87 3.61 31.61
N ALA A 17 38.52 3.17 32.83
CA ALA A 17 37.30 2.40 33.06
C ALA A 17 36.03 3.22 32.75
N GLN A 18 36.00 4.50 33.15
CA GLN A 18 34.91 5.43 32.81
C GLN A 18 34.78 5.65 31.30
N LEU A 19 35.91 5.79 30.59
CA LEU A 19 35.90 5.96 29.14
C LEU A 19 35.37 4.70 28.42
N LEU A 20 35.76 3.51 28.88
CA LEU A 20 35.26 2.24 28.32
C LEU A 20 33.75 2.07 28.53
N ILE A 21 33.23 2.43 29.71
CA ILE A 21 31.79 2.37 30.01
C ILE A 21 31.01 3.40 29.18
N ALA A 22 31.57 4.59 28.95
CA ALA A 22 30.93 5.60 28.10
C ALA A 22 30.82 5.14 26.64
N THR A 23 31.84 4.45 26.11
CA THR A 23 31.84 3.97 24.72
C THR A 23 30.87 2.83 24.45
N THR A 24 30.48 2.01 25.43
CA THR A 24 29.47 0.95 25.22
C THR A 24 28.03 1.48 25.14
N THR A 25 27.80 2.70 25.62
CA THR A 25 26.49 3.40 25.48
C THR A 25 26.39 4.25 24.23
N ALA A 26 27.50 4.40 23.48
CA ALA A 26 27.52 5.13 22.22
C ALA A 26 26.81 4.32 21.13
N SER A 27 25.53 4.62 20.98
CA SER A 27 24.69 4.33 19.81
C SER A 27 24.79 2.90 19.28
N VAL A 28 23.83 2.07 19.68
CA VAL A 28 23.24 1.17 18.69
C VAL A 28 22.73 2.08 17.57
N ALA A 29 23.55 2.25 16.52
CA ALA A 29 23.02 2.73 15.27
C ALA A 29 21.96 1.69 14.91
N GLN A 30 20.69 2.03 15.14
CA GLN A 30 19.58 1.36 14.48
C GLN A 30 19.80 1.64 12.99
N ALA A 31 20.68 0.86 12.37
CA ALA A 31 20.58 0.52 10.98
C ALA A 31 19.32 -0.33 10.86
N GLN A 32 18.17 0.30 11.08
CA GLN A 32 16.92 -0.16 10.51
C GLN A 32 17.22 -0.16 9.03
N MET A 33 17.32 -1.36 8.45
CA MET A 33 17.29 -1.50 7.01
C MET A 33 16.13 -0.63 6.55
N LEU A 34 16.41 0.47 5.84
CA LEU A 34 15.44 1.04 4.95
C LEU A 34 15.27 -0.04 3.90
N GLY A 35 14.42 -1.02 4.24
CA GLY A 35 14.11 -2.13 3.37
C GLY A 35 13.67 -1.52 2.06
N THR A 36 14.11 -2.12 0.96
CA THR A 36 13.65 -1.74 -0.37
C THR A 36 12.13 -1.56 -0.39
N ASP A 37 11.39 -2.31 0.44
CA ASP A 37 9.96 -2.16 0.72
C ASP A 37 9.50 -0.73 1.07
N ALA A 38 10.25 -0.01 1.93
CA ALA A 38 9.90 1.36 2.32
C ALA A 38 10.19 2.39 1.20
N MET A 39 11.09 2.06 0.27
CA MET A 39 11.29 2.84 -0.95
C MET A 39 10.22 2.48 -1.99
N ILE A 40 9.92 1.20 -2.19
CA ILE A 40 8.88 0.71 -3.10
C ILE A 40 7.52 1.29 -2.73
N SER A 41 7.16 1.32 -1.45
CA SER A 41 5.89 1.91 -1.00
C SER A 41 5.80 3.40 -1.30
N LYS A 42 6.88 4.16 -1.11
CA LYS A 42 6.94 5.58 -1.52
C LYS A 42 6.85 5.76 -3.03
N TYR A 43 7.52 4.92 -3.82
CA TYR A 43 7.41 4.95 -5.28
C TYR A 43 5.99 4.61 -5.75
N ALA A 44 5.35 3.60 -5.15
CA ALA A 44 3.96 3.25 -5.42
C ALA A 44 3.02 4.43 -5.12
N GLN A 45 3.15 5.06 -3.95
CA GLN A 45 2.36 6.24 -3.59
C GLN A 45 2.51 7.41 -4.56
N HIS A 46 3.74 7.70 -5.01
CA HIS A 46 3.96 8.72 -6.03
C HIS A 46 3.36 8.34 -7.39
N SER A 47 3.40 7.06 -7.75
CA SER A 47 2.79 6.54 -8.96
C SER A 47 1.26 6.66 -8.93
N ASP A 48 0.62 6.36 -7.79
CA ASP A 48 -0.83 6.43 -7.61
C ASP A 48 -1.37 7.85 -7.84
N ARG A 49 -0.71 8.85 -7.24
CA ARG A 49 -1.08 10.25 -7.46
C ARG A 49 -0.93 10.67 -8.92
N ALA A 50 0.17 10.27 -9.58
CA ALA A 50 0.41 10.59 -10.97
C ALA A 50 -0.64 9.95 -11.89
N PHE A 51 -1.03 8.71 -11.61
CA PHE A 51 -2.10 8.01 -12.32
C PHE A 51 -3.45 8.73 -12.20
N LEU A 52 -3.85 9.12 -10.98
CA LEU A 52 -5.11 9.85 -10.77
C LEU A 52 -5.11 11.23 -11.44
N MET A 53 -3.96 11.91 -11.47
CA MET A 53 -3.82 13.18 -12.19
C MET A 53 -3.97 13.01 -13.70
N ASP A 54 -3.36 11.99 -14.27
CA ASP A 54 -3.52 11.67 -15.70
C ASP A 54 -4.98 11.34 -16.03
N GLU A 55 -5.66 10.56 -15.17
CA GLU A 55 -7.06 10.21 -15.36
C GLU A 55 -7.98 11.45 -15.28
N LEU A 56 -7.76 12.36 -14.33
CA LEU A 56 -8.51 13.63 -14.24
C LEU A 56 -8.30 14.54 -15.47
N GLN A 57 -7.13 14.46 -16.12
CA GLN A 57 -6.83 15.23 -17.32
C GLN A 57 -7.52 14.70 -18.58
N ARG A 58 -8.09 13.49 -18.55
CA ARG A 58 -8.80 12.93 -19.70
C ARG A 58 -10.06 13.72 -20.03
N ALA A 59 -10.27 13.98 -21.31
CA ALA A 59 -11.39 14.79 -21.80
C ALA A 59 -12.75 14.21 -21.39
N GLU A 60 -12.89 12.88 -21.40
CA GLU A 60 -14.11 12.19 -20.98
C GLU A 60 -14.40 12.46 -19.50
N VAL A 61 -13.40 12.31 -18.63
CA VAL A 61 -13.53 12.52 -17.18
C VAL A 61 -13.87 13.98 -16.87
N GLN A 62 -13.19 14.94 -17.51
CA GLN A 62 -13.52 16.36 -17.33
C GLN A 62 -14.96 16.69 -17.77
N SER A 63 -15.41 16.13 -18.89
CA SER A 63 -16.77 16.36 -19.37
C SER A 63 -17.83 15.82 -18.40
N GLU A 64 -17.57 14.67 -17.80
CA GLU A 64 -18.45 14.08 -16.78
C GLU A 64 -18.45 14.89 -15.49
N LEU A 65 -17.27 15.35 -15.03
CA LEU A 65 -17.15 16.22 -13.86
C LEU A 65 -17.96 17.50 -14.04
N ILE A 66 -17.86 18.14 -15.21
CA ILE A 66 -18.66 19.33 -15.56
C ILE A 66 -20.15 18.98 -15.58
N GLY A 67 -20.52 17.82 -16.13
CA GLY A 67 -21.89 17.31 -16.11
C GLY A 67 -22.47 17.13 -14.70
N LEU A 68 -21.62 16.77 -13.74
CA LEU A 68 -21.93 16.68 -12.32
C LEU A 68 -21.87 18.04 -11.58
N GLY A 69 -21.50 19.12 -12.28
CA GLY A 69 -21.37 20.47 -11.71
C GLY A 69 -20.07 20.73 -10.96
N VAL A 70 -19.04 19.92 -11.18
CA VAL A 70 -17.71 20.06 -10.57
C VAL A 70 -16.76 20.71 -11.57
N ASP A 71 -16.03 21.73 -11.14
CA ASP A 71 -14.97 22.33 -11.94
C ASP A 71 -13.74 21.39 -11.97
N PRO A 72 -13.20 21.05 -13.16
CA PRO A 72 -12.06 20.13 -13.27
C PRO A 72 -10.80 20.66 -12.57
N THR A 73 -10.57 21.97 -12.58
CA THR A 73 -9.42 22.60 -11.90
C THR A 73 -9.56 22.53 -10.38
N GLU A 74 -10.79 22.60 -9.86
CA GLU A 74 -11.06 22.37 -8.44
C GLU A 74 -10.79 20.91 -8.05
N ALA A 75 -11.17 19.95 -8.90
CA ALA A 75 -10.91 18.53 -8.66
C ALA A 75 -9.39 18.23 -8.60
N GLU A 76 -8.61 18.79 -9.52
CA GLU A 76 -7.14 18.69 -9.52
C GLU A 76 -6.53 19.30 -8.24
N ALA A 77 -6.98 20.50 -7.84
CA ALA A 77 -6.51 21.16 -6.63
C ALA A 77 -6.81 20.34 -5.36
N ARG A 78 -7.98 19.68 -5.32
CA ARG A 78 -8.35 18.79 -4.21
C ARG A 78 -7.49 17.54 -4.17
N LEU A 79 -7.24 16.89 -5.30
CA LEU A 79 -6.35 15.74 -5.35
C LEU A 79 -4.91 16.13 -4.97
N ALA A 80 -4.44 17.32 -5.33
CA ALA A 80 -3.15 17.85 -4.89
C ALA A 80 -3.09 18.08 -3.37
N ALA A 81 -4.21 18.47 -2.74
CA ALA A 81 -4.30 18.71 -1.30
C ALA A 81 -4.42 17.43 -0.45
N LEU A 82 -4.77 16.29 -1.04
CA LEU A 82 -4.88 15.01 -0.33
C LEU A 82 -3.52 14.48 0.13
N SER A 83 -3.53 13.81 1.28
CA SER A 83 -2.37 13.05 1.77
C SER A 83 -2.16 11.76 0.98
N ASP A 84 -0.94 11.24 1.01
CA ASP A 84 -0.59 10.03 0.27
C ASP A 84 -1.38 8.78 0.73
N ALA A 85 -1.79 8.75 2.01
CA ALA A 85 -2.63 7.69 2.55
C ALA A 85 -4.07 7.75 2.01
N GLU A 86 -4.62 8.96 1.85
CA GLU A 86 -5.95 9.16 1.27
C GLU A 86 -5.95 8.80 -0.22
N VAL A 87 -4.91 9.19 -0.97
CA VAL A 87 -4.73 8.80 -2.37
C VAL A 87 -4.69 7.28 -2.53
N ALA A 88 -3.92 6.58 -1.69
CA ALA A 88 -3.88 5.12 -1.70
C ALA A 88 -5.24 4.48 -1.39
N SER A 89 -6.03 5.08 -0.48
CA SER A 89 -7.37 4.58 -0.16
C SER A 89 -8.35 4.71 -1.34
N ILE A 90 -8.23 5.78 -2.13
CA ILE A 90 -9.03 5.98 -3.35
C ILE A 90 -8.68 4.91 -4.39
N MET A 91 -7.40 4.61 -4.59
CA MET A 91 -6.96 3.55 -5.51
C MET A 91 -7.55 2.18 -5.13
N VAL A 92 -7.49 1.82 -3.84
CA VAL A 92 -8.10 0.58 -3.35
C VAL A 92 -9.62 0.57 -3.58
N GLN A 93 -10.29 1.69 -3.40
CA GLN A 93 -11.72 1.79 -3.67
C GLN A 93 -12.03 1.63 -5.17
N MET A 94 -11.26 2.27 -6.05
CA MET A 94 -11.42 2.13 -7.51
C MET A 94 -11.19 0.70 -8.00
N GLU A 95 -10.22 -0.02 -7.43
CA GLU A 95 -10.00 -1.45 -7.73
C GLU A 95 -11.20 -2.32 -7.31
N ASN A 96 -11.81 -2.02 -6.16
CA ASN A 96 -12.97 -2.74 -5.65
C ASN A 96 -14.27 -2.41 -6.42
N ASP A 97 -14.44 -1.15 -6.82
CA ASP A 97 -15.60 -0.67 -7.57
C ASP A 97 -15.56 -1.12 -9.05
N SER A 98 -14.37 -1.47 -9.56
CA SER A 98 -14.23 -2.07 -10.88
C SER A 98 -14.88 -3.45 -10.88
N ALA A 99 -16.08 -3.52 -11.48
CA ALA A 99 -16.92 -4.73 -11.60
C ALA A 99 -16.25 -5.90 -12.36
N GLY A 100 -14.99 -5.77 -12.76
CA GLY A 100 -14.16 -6.81 -13.36
C GLY A 100 -13.15 -7.46 -12.39
N GLY A 101 -13.00 -6.97 -11.16
CA GLY A 101 -12.03 -7.51 -10.19
C GLY A 101 -12.30 -8.98 -9.82
N ASP A 102 -13.57 -9.39 -9.83
CA ASP A 102 -13.98 -10.79 -9.62
C ASP A 102 -14.60 -11.39 -10.89
N ILE A 103 -13.97 -11.16 -12.06
CA ILE A 103 -14.46 -11.76 -13.31
C ILE A 103 -14.53 -13.29 -13.18
N VAL A 104 -13.56 -13.89 -12.48
CA VAL A 104 -13.49 -15.34 -12.29
C VAL A 104 -14.63 -15.82 -11.39
N GLY A 105 -14.87 -15.18 -10.24
CA GLY A 105 -15.98 -15.52 -9.37
C GLY A 105 -17.33 -15.26 -10.03
N THR A 106 -17.48 -14.15 -10.74
CA THR A 106 -18.71 -13.82 -11.49
C THR A 106 -19.00 -14.88 -12.56
N LEU A 107 -18.01 -15.25 -13.39
CA LEU A 107 -18.19 -16.28 -14.41
C LEU A 107 -18.52 -17.64 -13.79
N PHE A 108 -17.86 -17.97 -12.68
CA PHE A 108 -18.11 -19.20 -11.94
C PHE A 108 -19.52 -19.22 -11.35
N THR A 109 -19.99 -18.12 -10.75
CA THR A 109 -21.36 -18.00 -10.23
C THR A 109 -22.40 -18.13 -11.34
N VAL A 110 -22.21 -17.44 -12.46
CA VAL A 110 -23.10 -17.59 -13.63
C VAL A 110 -23.10 -19.04 -14.12
N PHE A 111 -21.93 -19.67 -14.23
CA PHE A 111 -21.82 -21.08 -14.60
C PHE A 111 -22.58 -21.99 -13.64
N VAL A 112 -22.44 -21.80 -12.32
CA VAL A 112 -23.16 -22.60 -11.30
C VAL A 112 -24.67 -22.41 -11.40
N ILE A 113 -25.14 -21.17 -11.56
CA ILE A 113 -26.58 -20.88 -11.73
C ILE A 113 -27.11 -21.61 -12.96
N LEU A 114 -26.44 -21.48 -14.10
CA LEU A 114 -26.86 -22.14 -15.35
C LEU A 114 -26.79 -23.66 -15.26
N LEU A 115 -25.79 -24.20 -14.54
CA LEU A 115 -25.65 -25.63 -14.31
C LEU A 115 -26.80 -26.18 -13.46
N VAL A 116 -27.18 -25.48 -12.39
CA VAL A 116 -28.32 -25.87 -11.54
C VAL A 116 -29.63 -25.79 -12.33
N THR A 117 -29.87 -24.73 -13.10
CA THR A 117 -31.08 -24.62 -13.93
C THR A 117 -31.14 -25.66 -15.05
N ASP A 118 -29.99 -26.14 -15.56
CA ASP A 118 -29.93 -27.24 -16.55
C ASP A 118 -30.27 -28.60 -15.90
N ILE A 119 -29.76 -28.88 -14.69
CA ILE A 119 -30.11 -30.10 -13.93
C ILE A 119 -31.59 -30.14 -13.57
N LEU A 120 -32.19 -28.99 -13.22
CA LEU A 120 -33.63 -28.83 -12.95
C LEU A 120 -34.50 -28.81 -14.21
N CYS A 121 -33.91 -28.99 -15.40
CA CYS A 121 -34.59 -28.98 -16.70
C CYS A 121 -35.30 -27.66 -17.06
N LEU A 122 -34.89 -26.53 -16.47
CA LEU A 122 -35.38 -25.20 -16.85
C LEU A 122 -34.65 -24.66 -18.09
N THR A 123 -33.38 -25.05 -18.27
CA THR A 123 -32.53 -24.67 -19.41
C THR A 123 -31.82 -25.89 -20.01
N ARG A 124 -31.28 -25.77 -21.23
CA ARG A 124 -30.45 -26.80 -21.89
C ARG A 124 -29.25 -26.15 -22.58
N ILE A 125 -28.32 -25.68 -21.77
CA ILE A 125 -27.15 -24.91 -22.23
C ILE A 125 -25.92 -25.82 -22.29
N PHE A 126 -25.80 -26.77 -21.36
CA PHE A 126 -24.67 -27.70 -21.29
C PHE A 126 -25.06 -29.08 -21.82
N SER A 127 -24.26 -29.62 -22.75
CA SER A 127 -24.52 -30.92 -23.38
C SER A 127 -24.20 -32.13 -22.47
N PHE A 128 -23.50 -31.88 -21.37
CA PHE A 128 -23.08 -32.92 -20.42
C PHE A 128 -24.02 -33.05 -19.21
N THR A 129 -24.92 -32.09 -18.97
CA THR A 129 -25.90 -32.17 -17.88
C THR A 129 -27.06 -33.09 -18.24
N ARG A 130 -27.32 -34.04 -17.34
CA ARG A 130 -28.51 -34.88 -17.38
C ARG A 130 -29.55 -34.29 -16.43
N CYS A 131 -30.78 -34.18 -16.91
CA CYS A 131 -31.93 -33.85 -16.10
C CYS A 131 -32.04 -34.79 -14.90
N ALA A 132 -32.08 -34.22 -13.69
CA ALA A 132 -32.44 -34.97 -12.50
C ALA A 132 -33.96 -35.19 -12.56
N ARG A 133 -34.37 -36.38 -13.00
CA ARG A 133 -35.77 -36.79 -13.06
C ARG A 133 -36.28 -37.20 -11.68
#